data_AF-A0A812TQJ6-F1
#
_entry.id   AF-A0A812TQJ6-F1
#
_cell.length_a   1.000
_cell.length_b   1.000
_cell.length_c   1.000
_cell.angle_alpha   90.00
_cell.angle_beta   90.00
_cell.angle_gamma   90.00
#
_symmetry.space_group_name_H-M   'P 1'
#
loop_
_entity.id
_entity.type
_entity.pdbx_description
1 polymer ?
#
loop_
_entity_poly.entity_id
_entity_poly.type
_entity_poly.pdbx_seq_one_letter_code
_entity_poly.pdbx_strand_id
1 'polypeptide(L)'
;MINSEHHKAEVVIKDFSSRAVETFLRSLYSGVVKGPLSGLVEVAALAGKYQIQRLHELCMQAFKKGLTPEDACELVALADRFNVFDLRTEALEKIWVHAATALKRRPDISPKLLEEILEPVALHRKR
;
A
#
# COMPACT_ATOMS: atom_id res chain seq x y z
N MET A 1 1.05 26.54 26.98
CA MET A 1 2.14 26.56 25.98
C MET A 1 1.53 26.11 24.67
N ILE A 2 1.31 27.05 23.75
CA ILE A 2 0.80 26.78 22.39
C ILE A 2 2.04 26.82 21.50
N ASN A 3 2.53 25.66 21.06
CA ASN A 3 3.66 25.60 20.12
C ASN A 3 3.13 25.93 18.72
N SER A 4 3.53 27.10 18.22
CA SER A 4 3.16 27.66 16.93
C SER A 4 4.14 27.22 15.83
N GLU A 5 3.81 26.16 15.10
CA GLU A 5 4.41 25.85 13.79
C GLU A 5 3.83 26.75 12.67
N HIS A 6 3.82 28.07 12.85
CA HIS A 6 3.17 29.01 11.90
C HIS A 6 4.07 30.15 11.41
N HIS A 7 5.30 29.85 10.99
CA HIS A 7 6.16 30.88 10.38
C HIS A 7 6.76 30.53 9.00
N LYS A 8 6.41 29.38 8.42
CA LYS A 8 6.68 29.07 7.01
C LYS A 8 5.45 28.42 6.38
N ALA A 9 4.94 28.98 5.29
CA ALA A 9 3.87 28.41 4.48
C ALA A 9 4.41 27.27 3.58
N GLU A 10 5.24 26.39 4.14
CA GLU A 10 5.93 25.34 3.41
C GLU A 10 5.92 24.04 4.21
N VAL A 11 5.58 22.94 3.55
CA VAL A 11 5.68 21.58 4.09
C VAL A 11 6.61 20.79 3.18
N VAL A 12 7.71 20.27 3.72
CA VAL A 12 8.69 19.48 2.97
C VAL A 12 8.41 18.00 3.14
N ILE A 13 8.10 17.30 2.05
CA ILE A 13 7.84 15.86 2.02
C ILE A 13 9.04 15.15 1.36
N LYS A 14 9.75 14.30 2.11
CA LYS A 14 10.96 13.59 1.64
C LYS A 14 10.77 12.07 1.47
N ASP A 15 9.74 11.51 2.10
CA ASP A 15 9.54 10.06 2.22
C ASP A 15 8.77 9.46 1.03
N PHE A 16 8.32 10.30 0.10
CA PHE A 16 7.45 9.92 -1.01
C PHE A 16 7.94 10.53 -2.31
N SER A 17 7.65 9.85 -3.41
CA SER A 17 7.93 10.33 -4.76
C SER A 17 7.10 11.57 -5.08
N SER A 18 7.67 12.46 -5.89
CA SER A 18 6.96 13.67 -6.36
C SER A 18 5.65 13.33 -7.09
N ARG A 19 5.65 12.24 -7.85
CA ARG A 19 4.45 11.73 -8.56
C ARG A 19 3.36 11.26 -7.60
N ALA A 20 3.72 10.57 -6.52
CA ALA A 20 2.75 10.16 -5.51
C ALA A 20 2.16 11.37 -4.78
N VAL A 21 2.99 12.36 -4.43
CA VAL A 21 2.52 13.61 -3.81
C VAL A 21 1.60 14.38 -4.76
N GLU A 22 1.94 14.50 -6.04
CA GLU A 22 1.05 15.12 -7.04
C GLU A 22 -0.30 14.39 -7.13
N THR A 23 -0.26 13.06 -7.20
CA THR A 23 -1.47 12.23 -7.28
C THR A 23 -2.33 12.37 -6.03
N PHE A 24 -1.71 12.35 -4.85
CA PHE A 24 -2.36 12.59 -3.57
C PHE A 24 -3.06 13.95 -3.58
N LEU A 25 -2.37 15.04 -3.89
CA LEU A 25 -2.96 16.39 -3.94
C LEU A 25 -4.12 16.46 -4.94
N ARG A 26 -3.94 15.92 -6.15
CA ARG A 26 -4.98 15.89 -7.19
C ARG A 26 -6.21 15.09 -6.75
N SER A 27 -6.02 14.01 -6.00
CA SER A 27 -7.12 13.16 -5.55
C SER A 27 -7.99 13.84 -4.48
N LEU A 28 -7.44 14.77 -3.71
CA LEU A 28 -8.21 15.56 -2.73
C LEU A 28 -9.28 16.43 -3.41
N TYR A 29 -9.00 16.90 -4.62
CA TYR A 29 -9.93 17.75 -5.38
C TYR A 29 -10.78 16.96 -6.37
N SER A 30 -10.24 15.89 -6.96
CA SER A 30 -10.94 15.13 -8.00
C SER A 30 -11.73 13.93 -7.46
N GLY A 31 -11.40 13.42 -6.27
CA GLY A 31 -11.93 12.15 -5.76
C GLY A 31 -11.51 10.93 -6.57
N VAL A 32 -10.53 11.08 -7.47
CA VAL A 32 -10.05 10.02 -8.37
C VAL A 32 -8.62 9.64 -8.01
N VAL A 33 -8.38 8.34 -7.91
CA VAL A 33 -7.06 7.75 -7.67
C VAL A 33 -6.75 6.78 -8.81
N LYS A 34 -5.69 7.06 -9.56
CA LYS A 34 -5.21 6.24 -10.69
C LYS A 34 -3.69 6.37 -10.80
N GLY A 35 -3.03 5.31 -11.22
CA GLY A 35 -1.58 5.31 -11.41
C GLY A 35 -1.00 3.90 -11.38
N PRO A 36 0.32 3.78 -11.50
CA PRO A 36 1.02 2.50 -11.30
C PRO A 36 0.89 2.05 -9.84
N LEU A 37 0.99 0.74 -9.61
CA LEU A 37 0.83 0.10 -8.29
C LEU A 37 1.66 0.79 -7.20
N SER A 38 2.95 0.99 -7.43
CA SER A 38 3.87 1.66 -6.49
C SER A 38 3.41 3.06 -6.09
N GLY A 39 3.01 3.88 -7.06
CA GLY A 39 2.48 5.22 -6.80
C GLY A 39 1.17 5.20 -6.01
N LEU A 40 0.29 4.21 -6.27
CA LEU A 40 -0.94 4.05 -5.52
C LEU A 40 -0.69 3.66 -4.05
N VAL A 41 0.29 2.80 -3.78
CA VAL A 41 0.66 2.43 -2.41
C VAL A 41 1.20 3.64 -1.65
N GLU A 42 2.03 4.46 -2.29
CA GLU A 42 2.50 5.72 -1.71
C GLU A 42 1.34 6.69 -1.41
N VAL A 43 0.34 6.79 -2.30
CA VAL A 43 -0.85 7.62 -2.05
C VAL A 43 -1.67 7.10 -0.89
N ALA A 44 -1.81 5.78 -0.73
CA ALA A 44 -2.47 5.17 0.42
C ALA A 44 -1.71 5.50 1.72
N ALA A 45 -0.38 5.39 1.71
CA ALA A 45 0.47 5.75 2.84
C ALA A 45 0.42 7.24 3.19
N LEU A 46 0.37 8.13 2.18
CA LEU A 46 0.13 9.56 2.38
C LEU A 46 -1.26 9.81 3.00
N ALA A 47 -2.30 9.12 2.52
CA ALA A 47 -3.64 9.22 3.09
C ALA A 47 -3.66 8.78 4.57
N GLY A 48 -2.92 7.72 4.93
CA GLY A 48 -2.72 7.31 6.31
C GLY A 48 -1.95 8.36 7.14
N LYS A 49 -0.82 8.84 6.62
CA LYS A 49 0.04 9.85 7.28
C LYS A 49 -0.72 11.15 7.61
N TYR A 50 -1.58 11.60 6.69
CA TYR A 50 -2.38 12.81 6.84
C TYR A 50 -3.83 12.54 7.28
N GLN A 51 -4.16 11.31 7.68
CA GLN A 51 -5.45 10.90 8.23
C GLN A 51 -6.66 11.21 7.32
N ILE A 52 -6.48 11.09 6.00
CA ILE A 52 -7.53 11.34 5.00
C ILE A 52 -8.23 10.02 4.67
N GLN A 53 -9.13 9.60 5.58
CA GLN A 53 -9.81 8.30 5.52
C GLN A 53 -10.48 8.01 4.17
N ARG A 54 -11.18 9.01 3.60
CA ARG A 54 -11.87 8.84 2.31
C ARG A 54 -10.92 8.48 1.17
N LEU A 55 -9.73 9.08 1.15
CA LEU A 55 -8.73 8.81 0.13
C LEU A 55 -8.12 7.42 0.31
N HIS A 56 -7.90 7.02 1.56
CA HIS A 56 -7.45 5.67 1.88
C HIS A 56 -8.44 4.61 1.36
N GLU A 57 -9.73 4.79 1.61
CA GLU A 57 -10.79 3.92 1.08
C GLU A 57 -10.80 3.83 -0.44
N LEU A 58 -10.58 4.96 -1.13
CA LEU A 58 -10.49 4.99 -2.59
C LEU A 58 -9.29 4.19 -3.10
N CYS A 59 -8.14 4.26 -2.43
CA CYS A 59 -6.98 3.44 -2.75
C CYS A 59 -7.30 1.96 -2.56
N MET A 60 -7.87 1.57 -1.43
CA MET A 60 -8.26 0.18 -1.15
C MET A 60 -9.25 -0.36 -2.19
N GLN A 61 -10.22 0.44 -2.63
CA GLN A 61 -11.11 0.04 -3.71
C GLN A 61 -10.40 -0.11 -5.05
N ALA A 62 -9.41 0.74 -5.35
CA ALA A 62 -8.61 0.62 -6.56
C ALA A 62 -7.77 -0.67 -6.56
N PHE A 63 -7.15 -1.00 -5.42
CA PHE A 63 -6.42 -2.26 -5.27
C PHE A 63 -7.33 -3.48 -5.42
N LYS A 64 -8.49 -3.50 -4.75
CA LYS A 64 -9.47 -4.59 -4.88
C LYS A 64 -9.87 -4.89 -6.33
N LYS A 65 -10.03 -3.83 -7.14
CA LYS A 65 -10.45 -3.93 -8.54
C LYS A 65 -9.31 -4.27 -9.50
N GLY A 66 -8.11 -3.76 -9.24
CA GLY A 66 -6.99 -3.82 -10.17
C GLY A 66 -5.94 -4.88 -9.84
N LEU A 67 -5.90 -5.38 -8.61
CA LEU A 67 -4.86 -6.30 -8.17
C LEU A 67 -5.01 -7.67 -8.84
N THR A 68 -3.99 -8.10 -9.57
CA THR A 68 -3.89 -9.49 -10.06
C THR A 68 -3.08 -10.34 -9.07
N PRO A 69 -3.28 -11.67 -9.02
CA PRO A 69 -2.42 -12.54 -8.21
C PRO A 69 -0.92 -12.36 -8.50
N GLU A 70 -0.55 -12.08 -9.75
CA GLU A 70 0.82 -11.86 -10.21
C GLU A 70 1.48 -10.61 -9.61
N ASP A 71 0.67 -9.61 -9.27
CA ASP A 71 1.13 -8.35 -8.65
C ASP A 71 1.20 -8.46 -7.12
N ALA A 72 0.61 -9.51 -6.54
CA ALA A 72 0.39 -9.58 -5.09
C ALA A 72 1.71 -9.59 -4.29
N CYS A 73 2.76 -10.26 -4.77
CA CYS A 73 4.06 -10.27 -4.09
C CYS A 73 4.72 -8.88 -4.08
N GLU A 74 4.66 -8.15 -5.20
CA GLU A 74 5.16 -6.77 -5.27
C GLU A 74 4.36 -5.87 -4.33
N LEU A 75 3.03 -6.05 -4.29
CA LEU A 75 2.16 -5.30 -3.40
C LEU A 75 2.48 -5.52 -1.92
N VAL A 76 2.76 -6.76 -1.49
CA VAL A 76 3.18 -7.03 -0.11
C VAL A 76 4.46 -6.26 0.21
N ALA A 77 5.47 -6.31 -0.66
CA ALA A 77 6.74 -5.61 -0.42
C ALA A 77 6.58 -4.09 -0.37
N LEU A 78 5.74 -3.51 -1.24
CA LEU A 78 5.43 -2.08 -1.23
C LEU A 78 4.65 -1.69 0.03
N ALA A 79 3.63 -2.47 0.39
CA ALA A 79 2.80 -2.22 1.57
C ALA A 79 3.62 -2.31 2.87
N ASP A 80 4.54 -3.28 2.95
CA ASP A 80 5.49 -3.42 4.05
C ASP A 80 6.43 -2.20 4.14
N ARG A 81 7.02 -1.80 3.00
CA ARG A 81 7.91 -0.62 2.92
C ARG A 81 7.25 0.67 3.39
N PHE A 82 5.98 0.88 3.06
CA PHE A 82 5.25 2.10 3.39
C PHE A 82 4.35 1.97 4.64
N ASN A 83 4.42 0.84 5.36
CA ASN A 83 3.61 0.54 6.54
C ASN A 83 2.08 0.64 6.30
N VAL A 84 1.59 0.13 5.17
CA VAL A 84 0.17 0.06 4.82
C VAL A 84 -0.38 -1.35 5.18
N PHE A 85 -0.67 -1.56 6.46
CA PHE A 85 -0.92 -2.90 7.03
C PHE A 85 -2.15 -3.63 6.48
N ASP A 86 -3.24 -2.92 6.24
CA ASP A 86 -4.47 -3.49 5.70
C ASP A 86 -4.26 -3.98 4.26
N LEU A 87 -3.54 -3.20 3.45
CA LEU A 87 -3.16 -3.57 2.09
C LEU A 87 -2.20 -4.76 2.06
N ARG A 88 -1.24 -4.81 3.00
CA ARG A 88 -0.33 -5.95 3.16
C ARG A 88 -1.10 -7.23 3.46
N THR A 89 -2.07 -7.15 4.37
CA THR A 89 -2.93 -8.28 4.75
C THR A 89 -3.73 -8.79 3.56
N GLU A 90 -4.40 -7.88 2.83
CA GLU A 90 -5.18 -8.25 1.64
C GLU A 90 -4.32 -8.89 0.54
N ALA A 91 -3.10 -8.38 0.33
CA ALA A 91 -2.17 -8.94 -0.63
C ALA A 91 -1.69 -10.35 -0.22
N LEU A 92 -1.37 -10.58 1.06
CA LEU A 92 -1.00 -11.91 1.58
C LEU A 92 -2.14 -12.92 1.42
N GLU A 93 -3.37 -12.55 1.76
CA GLU A 93 -4.53 -13.41 1.54
C GLU A 93 -4.66 -13.82 0.07
N LYS A 94 -4.44 -12.87 -0.84
CA LYS A 94 -4.51 -13.15 -2.28
C LYS A 94 -3.40 -14.08 -2.76
N ILE A 95 -2.19 -13.97 -2.20
CA ILE A 95 -1.09 -14.90 -2.45
C ILE A 95 -1.49 -16.30 -1.97
N TRP A 96 -2.00 -16.45 -0.75
CA TRP A 96 -2.35 -17.78 -0.23
C TRP A 96 -3.51 -18.43 -0.97
N VAL A 97 -4.51 -17.66 -1.42
CA VAL A 97 -5.62 -18.19 -2.23
C VAL A 97 -5.17 -18.59 -3.64
N HIS A 98 -4.21 -17.86 -4.23
CA HIS A 98 -3.78 -18.06 -5.61
C HIS A 98 -2.26 -18.32 -5.73
N ALA A 99 -1.71 -19.14 -4.84
CA ALA A 99 -0.25 -19.29 -4.67
C ALA A 99 0.48 -19.69 -5.96
N ALA A 100 -0.07 -20.62 -6.73
CA ALA A 100 0.54 -21.07 -7.98
C ALA A 100 0.67 -19.94 -9.02
N THR A 101 -0.28 -19.00 -9.04
CA THR A 101 -0.26 -17.85 -9.95
C THR A 101 0.62 -16.73 -9.39
N ALA A 102 0.49 -16.43 -8.10
CA ALA A 102 1.25 -15.38 -7.43
C ALA A 102 2.76 -15.65 -7.41
N LEU A 103 3.16 -16.92 -7.29
CA LEU A 103 4.56 -17.36 -7.28
C LEU A 103 5.05 -17.84 -8.66
N LYS A 104 4.25 -17.65 -9.72
CA LYS A 104 4.60 -18.07 -11.09
C LYS A 104 5.87 -17.39 -11.59
N ARG A 105 6.01 -16.09 -11.30
CA ARG A 105 7.23 -15.32 -11.57
C ARG A 105 7.98 -15.20 -10.25
N ARG A 106 9.30 -15.42 -10.27
CA ARG A 106 10.15 -15.18 -9.10
C ARG A 106 9.95 -13.73 -8.62
N PRO A 107 9.37 -13.51 -7.43
CA PRO A 107 9.12 -12.17 -6.94
C PRO A 107 10.42 -11.54 -6.43
N ASP A 108 10.61 -10.24 -6.68
CA ASP A 108 11.73 -9.46 -6.15
C ASP A 108 11.39 -8.98 -4.73
N ILE A 109 11.42 -9.92 -3.79
CA ILE A 109 11.07 -9.70 -2.38
C ILE A 109 12.22 -10.11 -1.48
N SER A 110 12.28 -9.49 -0.29
CA SER A 110 13.31 -9.83 0.68
C SER A 110 13.17 -11.30 1.15
N PRO A 111 14.27 -11.99 1.48
CA PRO A 111 14.22 -13.36 1.99
C PRO A 111 13.32 -13.52 3.22
N LYS A 112 13.33 -12.54 4.13
CA LYS A 112 12.48 -12.52 5.32
C LYS A 112 10.99 -12.52 4.97
N LEU A 113 10.62 -11.71 3.97
CA LEU A 113 9.24 -11.60 3.53
C LEU A 113 8.79 -12.86 2.78
N LEU A 114 9.71 -13.50 2.05
CA LEU A 114 9.45 -14.79 1.41
C LEU A 114 9.23 -15.89 2.46
N GLU A 115 10.06 -15.95 3.50
CA GLU A 115 9.87 -16.88 4.62
C GLU A 115 8.48 -16.70 5.25
N GLU A 116 8.05 -15.45 5.49
CA GLU A 116 6.71 -15.17 6.02
C GLU A 116 5.58 -15.59 5.07
N ILE A 117 5.72 -15.37 3.77
CA ILE A 117 4.73 -15.81 2.78
C ILE A 117 4.62 -17.34 2.76
N LEU A 118 5.76 -18.02 2.92
CA LEU A 118 5.87 -19.48 2.87
C LEU A 118 5.50 -20.16 4.18
N GLU A 119 5.63 -19.48 5.32
CA GLU A 119 5.06 -19.90 6.60
C GLU A 119 3.56 -19.67 6.52
N PRO A 120 2.77 -20.71 6.18
CA PRO A 120 1.34 -20.54 6.18
C PRO A 120 0.99 -20.23 7.63
N VAL A 121 0.17 -19.22 7.86
CA VAL A 121 -0.49 -18.99 9.14
C VAL A 121 -1.28 -20.27 9.47
N ALA A 122 -0.61 -21.22 10.11
CA ALA A 122 -1.09 -22.56 10.44
C ALA A 122 -2.10 -22.54 11.61
N LEU A 123 -2.43 -21.36 12.11
CA LEU A 123 -3.48 -21.09 13.09
C LEU A 123 -4.22 -19.87 12.52
N HIS A 124 -5.37 -19.97 11.86
CA HIS A 124 -6.66 -19.73 12.52
C HIS A 124 -7.85 -20.40 11.81
N ARG A 125 -7.64 -21.30 10.84
CA ARG A 125 -8.70 -22.22 10.37
C ARG A 125 -8.78 -23.46 11.28
N LYS A 126 -9.09 -23.26 12.57
CA LYS A 126 -9.70 -24.30 13.39
C LYS A 126 -11.14 -23.88 13.70
N ARG A 127 -12.05 -24.66 13.10
CA ARG A 127 -13.52 -24.74 13.28
C ARG A 127 -14.35 -23.75 12.49
#